data_AF-A0A1I6DLQ3-F1
#
_entry.id   AF-A0A1I6DLQ3-F1
#
_cell.length_a   1.000
_cell.length_b   1.000
_cell.length_c   1.000
_cell.angle_alpha   90.00
_cell.angle_beta   90.00
_cell.angle_gamma   90.00
#
_symmetry.space_group_name_H-M   'P 1'
#
loop_
_entity.id
_entity.type
_entity.pdbx_description
1 polymer ?
#
loop_
_entity_poly.entity_id
_entity_poly.type
_entity_poly.pdbx_seq_one_letter_code
_entity_poly.pdbx_strand_id
1 'polypeptide(L)' 'MSTFSYIAIPFFLVALVMLILAIRQRKLPFLIVGGVFMASSVVNAVIGLSL' A
#
# COMPACT_ATOMS: atom_id res chain seq x y z
N MET A 1 -8.23 -16.44 6.33
CA MET A 1 -7.42 -15.26 5.95
C MET A 1 -6.23 -15.23 6.88
N SER A 2 -5.02 -15.29 6.33
CA SER A 2 -3.78 -15.24 7.08
C SER A 2 -3.54 -13.83 7.64
N THR A 3 -2.73 -13.71 8.70
CA THR A 3 -2.34 -12.43 9.30
C THR A 3 -1.76 -11.46 8.26
N PHE A 4 -1.03 -11.99 7.26
CA PHE A 4 -0.47 -11.21 6.16
C PHE A 4 -1.56 -10.57 5.28
N SER A 5 -2.64 -11.30 4.96
CA SER A 5 -3.78 -10.73 4.23
C SER A 5 -4.48 -9.62 5.02
N TYR A 6 -4.57 -9.73 6.34
CA TYR A 6 -5.15 -8.66 7.17
C TYR A 6 -4.27 -7.40 7.21
N ILE A 7 -2.94 -7.55 7.17
CA ILE A 7 -1.98 -6.42 7.13
C ILE A 7 -1.95 -5.75 5.74
N ALA A 8 -2.19 -6.51 4.67
CA ALA A 8 -2.21 -5.97 3.31
C ALA A 8 -3.29 -4.89 3.10
N ILE A 9 -4.47 -5.04 3.73
CA ILE A 9 -5.61 -4.12 3.59
C ILE A 9 -5.30 -2.69 4.07
N PRO A 10 -4.83 -2.46 5.32
CA PRO A 10 -4.49 -1.11 5.77
C PRO A 10 -3.34 -0.50 4.97
N PHE A 11 -2.35 -1.30 4.54
CA PHE A 11 -1.26 -0.81 3.68
C PHE A 11 -1.78 -0.33 2.32
N PHE A 12 -2.72 -1.07 1.74
CA PHE A 12 -3.36 -0.66 0.48
C PHE A 12 -4.16 0.64 0.64
N LEU A 13 -4.92 0.79 1.73
CA LEU A 13 -5.67 2.03 2.01
C LEU A 13 -4.74 3.23 2.16
N VAL A 14 -3.65 3.09 2.92
CA VAL A 14 -2.66 4.16 3.11
C VAL A 14 -1.98 4.51 1.78
N ALA A 15 -1.61 3.51 0.98
CA ALA A 15 -1.04 3.71 -0.35
C ALA A 15 -1.96 4.55 -1.23
N LEU A 16 -3.26 4.21 -1.24
CA LEU A 16 -4.27 4.86 -2.06
C LEU A 16 -4.48 6.32 -1.64
N VAL A 17 -4.55 6.59 -0.33
CA VAL A 17 -4.63 7.97 0.19
C VAL A 17 -3.37 8.77 -0.19
N MET A 18 -2.18 8.19 -0.04
CA MET A 18 -0.92 8.86 -0.38
C MET A 18 -0.81 9.15 -1.88
N LEU A 19 -1.24 8.22 -2.75
CA LEU A 19 -1.28 8.44 -4.20
C LEU A 19 -2.28 9.54 -4.60
N ILE A 20 -3.46 9.60 -3.96
CA ILE A 20 -4.41 10.70 -4.17
C ILE A 20 -3.80 12.04 -3.74
N LEU A 21 -3.11 12.07 -2.59
CA LEU A 21 -2.41 13.27 -2.12
C LEU A 21 -1.26 13.66 -3.04
N ALA A 22 -0.56 12.70 -3.64
CA ALA A 22 0.49 12.95 -4.63
C ALA A 22 -0.08 13.63 -5.88
N ILE A 23 -1.24 13.18 -6.38
CA ILE A 23 -1.93 13.80 -7.51
C ILE A 23 -2.38 15.22 -7.17
N ARG A 24 -2.97 15.41 -5.97
CA ARG A 24 -3.55 16.69 -5.56
C ARG A 24 -2.52 17.75 -5.19
N GLN A 25 -1.47 17.37 -4.45
CA GLN A 25 -0.44 18.30 -3.96
C GLN A 25 0.80 18.35 -4.85
N ARG A 26 0.94 17.43 -5.81
CA ARG A 26 2.11 17.30 -6.71
C ARG A 26 3.46 17.21 -5.98
N LYS A 27 3.46 16.72 -4.74
CA LYS A 27 4.69 16.53 -3.95
C LYS A 27 5.23 15.12 -4.15
N LEU A 28 6.48 15.04 -4.61
CA LEU A 28 7.21 13.77 -4.82
C LEU A 28 7.20 12.83 -3.60
N PRO A 29 7.34 13.30 -2.34
CA PRO A 29 7.30 12.41 -1.18
C PRO A 29 6.03 11.56 -1.09
N PHE A 30 4.85 12.12 -1.42
CA PHE A 30 3.60 11.35 -1.38
C PHE A 30 3.55 10.27 -2.46
N LEU A 31 4.15 10.52 -3.63
CA LEU A 31 4.25 9.54 -4.70
C LEU A 31 5.15 8.37 -4.27
N ILE A 32 6.31 8.67 -3.68
CA ILE A 32 7.28 7.67 -3.22
C ILE A 32 6.68 6.84 -2.09
N VAL A 33 6.15 7.49 -1.04
CA VAL A 33 5.58 6.80 0.12
C VAL A 33 4.36 5.97 -0.29
N GLY A 34 3.49 6.52 -1.13
CA GLY A 34 2.34 5.77 -1.68
C GLY A 34 2.76 4.54 -2.47
N GLY A 35 3.78 4.66 -3.32
CA GLY A 35 4.34 3.53 -4.07
C GLY A 35 4.93 2.45 -3.18
N VAL A 36 5.65 2.83 -2.12
CA VAL A 36 6.21 1.87 -1.15
C VAL A 36 5.10 1.11 -0.43
N PHE A 37 4.09 1.80 0.11
CA PHE A 37 2.95 1.13 0.77
C PHE A 37 2.18 0.24 -0.20
N MET A 38 2.05 0.64 -1.47
CA MET A 38 1.40 -0.16 -2.50
C MET A 38 2.17 -1.48 -2.72
N ALA A 39 3.49 -1.39 -2.93
CA ALA A 39 4.34 -2.57 -3.11
C ALA A 39 4.30 -3.49 -1.87
N SER A 40 4.38 -2.93 -0.67
CA SER A 40 4.27 -3.69 0.58
C SER A 40 2.91 -4.36 0.72
N SER A 41 1.81 -3.73 0.30
CA SER A 41 0.48 -4.36 0.33
C SER A 41 0.40 -5.58 -0.59
N VAL A 42 0.98 -5.49 -1.80
CA VAL A 42 1.01 -6.60 -2.76
C VAL A 42 1.84 -7.76 -2.22
N VAL A 43 3.04 -7.49 -1.69
CA VAL A 43 3.90 -8.53 -1.10
C VAL A 43 3.17 -9.25 0.04
N ASN A 44 2.53 -8.51 0.95
CA ASN A 44 1.77 -9.12 2.05
C ASN A 44 0.55 -9.92 1.56
N ALA A 45 -0.14 -9.44 0.53
CA ALA A 45 -1.26 -10.17 -0.07
C ALA A 45 -0.80 -11.50 -0.71
N VAL A 46 0.32 -11.49 -1.43
CA VAL A 46 0.90 -12.69 -2.07
C VAL A 46 1.37 -13.69 -1.02
N ILE A 47 2.09 -13.24 0.01
CA ILE A 47 2.49 -14.10 1.14
C ILE A 47 1.25 -14.69 1.80
N GLY A 48 0.22 -13.87 2.02
CA GLY A 48 -1.00 -14.31 2.66
C GLY A 48 -1.87 -15.26 1.85
N LEU A 49 -1.72 -15.28 0.51
CA LEU A 49 -2.34 -16.25 -0.39
C LEU A 49 -1.56 -17.57 -0.46
N SER A 50 -0.23 -17.49 -0.26
CA SER A 50 0.68 -18.64 -0.36
C SER A 50 0.74 -19.48 0.92
N LEU A 51 0.16 -18.98 2.02
CA LEU A 51 0.07 -19.62 3.33
C LEU A 51 -1.37 -20.03 3.64
#